data_AF-A0A399JAT9-F1
#
_entry.id   AF-A0A399JAT9-F1
#
_cell.length_a   1.000
_cell.length_b   1.000
_cell.length_c   1.000
_cell.angle_alpha   90.00
_cell.angle_beta   90.00
_cell.angle_gamma   90.00
#
_symmetry.space_group_name_H-M   'P 1'
#
loop_
_entity.id
_entity.type
_entity.pdbx_description
1 polymer ?
#
loop_
_entity_poly.entity_id
_entity_poly.type
_entity_poly.pdbx_seq_one_letter_code
_entity_poly.pdbx_strand_id
1 'polypeptide(L)'
;MPRSNRPRRTTSRQRSTGAPVQNRSWDLGTDGSWRHHGVSTLQEFSDGAWHVRVIPSYGALKDYVCPGCSQRIAPGVSHVVAWRADGARSNAQQEADRRHWHQRCWNHHAGRA
;
A
#
# COMPACT_ATOMS: atom_id res chain seq x y z
N MET A 1 -46.96 -36.93 -49.09
CA MET A 1 -45.58 -37.39 -48.81
C MET A 1 -45.10 -36.75 -47.50
N PRO A 2 -44.76 -37.50 -46.45
CA PRO A 2 -44.35 -36.94 -45.17
C PRO A 2 -42.84 -36.67 -45.14
N ARG A 3 -42.40 -35.59 -44.50
CA ARG A 3 -41.00 -35.47 -44.04
C ARG A 3 -41.02 -35.08 -42.58
N SER A 4 -40.94 -36.10 -41.74
CA SER A 4 -40.63 -35.99 -40.31
C SER A 4 -39.39 -35.15 -40.11
N ASN A 5 -39.49 -34.02 -39.40
CA ASN A 5 -38.34 -33.36 -38.82
C ASN A 5 -38.46 -33.43 -37.29
N ARG A 6 -37.96 -34.53 -36.75
CA ARG A 6 -37.97 -34.86 -35.32
C ARG A 6 -36.78 -34.15 -34.66
N PRO A 7 -36.97 -33.17 -33.77
CA PRO A 7 -35.84 -32.55 -33.09
C PRO A 7 -35.17 -33.55 -32.13
N ARG A 8 -33.85 -33.68 -32.22
CA ARG A 8 -33.05 -34.45 -31.26
C ARG A 8 -33.04 -33.74 -29.92
N ARG A 9 -33.57 -34.43 -28.92
CA ARG A 9 -33.32 -34.19 -27.49
C ARG A 9 -31.83 -34.42 -27.21
N THR A 10 -31.08 -33.38 -26.87
CA THR A 10 -29.87 -33.54 -26.07
C THR A 10 -30.02 -32.68 -24.82
N THR A 11 -30.00 -33.39 -23.71
CA THR A 11 -29.96 -32.98 -22.31
C THR A 11 -29.37 -31.61 -22.05
N SER A 12 -30.18 -30.75 -21.44
CA SER A 12 -29.75 -29.64 -20.60
C SER A 12 -28.67 -30.13 -19.63
N ARG A 13 -27.42 -29.69 -19.85
CA ARG A 13 -26.40 -29.65 -18.81
C ARG A 13 -26.21 -28.20 -18.43
N GLN A 14 -26.70 -27.93 -17.23
CA GLN A 14 -26.59 -26.65 -16.55
C GLN A 14 -25.14 -26.25 -16.35
N ARG A 15 -24.98 -24.93 -16.27
CA ARG A 15 -23.99 -24.19 -15.48
C ARG A 15 -22.56 -24.13 -16.02
N SER A 16 -22.39 -23.09 -16.83
CA SER A 16 -21.30 -22.14 -16.70
C SER A 16 -20.83 -22.00 -15.25
N THR A 17 -19.65 -22.53 -14.95
CA THR A 17 -18.84 -22.07 -13.83
C THR A 17 -17.50 -21.71 -14.45
N GLY A 18 -17.40 -20.46 -14.91
CA GLY A 18 -16.10 -19.85 -15.10
C GLY A 18 -15.37 -19.93 -13.76
N ALA A 19 -14.24 -20.61 -13.74
CA ALA A 19 -13.37 -20.62 -12.58
C ALA A 19 -13.00 -19.16 -12.27
N PRO A 20 -13.30 -18.62 -11.08
CA PRO A 20 -12.81 -17.31 -10.73
C PRO A 20 -11.28 -17.37 -10.68
N VAL A 21 -10.65 -16.46 -11.40
CA VAL A 21 -9.22 -16.16 -11.26
C VAL A 21 -8.94 -15.90 -9.78
N GLN A 22 -8.32 -16.87 -9.13
CA GLN A 22 -7.94 -16.81 -7.73
C GLN A 22 -6.74 -15.88 -7.59
N ASN A 23 -7.01 -14.57 -7.62
CA ASN A 23 -6.17 -13.64 -6.86
C ASN A 23 -6.41 -14.01 -5.38
N ARG A 24 -5.44 -14.68 -4.79
CA ARG A 24 -5.41 -14.96 -3.35
C ARG A 24 -4.06 -14.50 -2.85
N SER A 25 -3.86 -13.18 -2.88
CA SER A 25 -2.74 -12.52 -2.22
C SER A 25 -3.12 -12.14 -0.79
N TRP A 26 -3.64 -13.07 0.03
CA TRP A 26 -4.02 -12.76 1.42
C TRP A 26 -3.72 -13.86 2.44
N ASP A 27 -3.05 -14.96 2.07
CA ASP A 27 -2.57 -15.98 3.02
C ASP A 27 -1.08 -15.77 3.32
N LEU A 28 -0.77 -14.84 4.24
CA LEU A 28 0.48 -14.84 5.03
C LEU A 28 0.17 -14.35 6.44
N GLY A 29 0.51 -15.19 7.42
CA GLY A 29 0.21 -15.03 8.84
C GLY A 29 0.70 -13.73 9.49
N THR A 30 -0.08 -13.30 10.48
CA THR A 30 0.28 -12.71 11.79
C THR A 30 1.57 -11.91 11.97
N ASP A 31 1.94 -11.04 11.03
CA ASP A 31 2.67 -9.77 11.31
C ASP A 31 2.28 -8.63 10.31
N GLY A 32 1.25 -8.88 9.50
CA GLY A 32 0.88 -8.12 8.30
C GLY A 32 0.29 -6.71 8.46
N SER A 33 0.54 -6.01 9.58
CA SER A 33 0.19 -4.58 9.69
C SER A 33 0.99 -3.70 8.70
N TRP A 34 2.02 -4.24 8.04
CA TRP A 34 2.91 -3.51 7.15
C TRP A 34 2.63 -3.71 5.65
N ARG A 35 1.80 -4.70 5.28
CA ARG A 35 1.52 -5.04 3.87
C ARG A 35 0.41 -4.21 3.22
N HIS A 36 -0.47 -3.58 3.99
CA HIS A 36 -1.65 -2.86 3.46
C HIS A 36 -1.36 -1.43 2.97
N HIS A 37 -0.10 -1.12 2.75
CA HIS A 37 0.37 0.22 3.03
C HIS A 37 1.29 0.77 1.93
N GLY A 38 1.54 -0.01 0.88
CA GLY A 38 2.26 0.38 -0.31
C GLY A 38 3.78 0.14 -0.21
N VAL A 39 4.43 0.08 -1.37
CA VAL A 39 5.89 0.03 -1.49
C VAL A 39 6.48 1.36 -1.02
N SER A 40 7.55 1.32 -0.24
CA SER A 40 8.35 2.51 0.04
C SER A 40 9.36 2.74 -1.08
N THR A 41 9.58 4.00 -1.43
CA THR A 41 10.62 4.42 -2.37
C THR A 41 11.85 4.80 -1.57
N LEU A 42 13.02 4.33 -2.00
CA LEU A 42 14.29 4.80 -1.46
C LEU A 42 14.66 6.13 -2.12
N GLN A 43 14.97 7.14 -1.32
CA GLN A 43 15.41 8.46 -1.76
C GLN A 43 16.73 8.82 -1.07
N GLU A 44 17.70 9.29 -1.84
CA GLU A 44 18.99 9.77 -1.33
C GLU A 44 18.94 11.28 -1.06
N PHE A 45 19.50 11.70 0.07
CA PHE A 45 19.58 13.08 0.53
C PHE A 45 20.98 13.40 1.07
N SER A 46 21.25 14.69 1.29
CA SER A 46 22.52 15.16 1.87
C SER A 46 22.80 14.60 3.28
N ASP A 47 21.76 14.22 4.04
CA ASP A 47 21.86 13.58 5.36
C ASP A 47 21.95 12.04 5.30
N GLY A 48 21.73 11.44 4.13
CA GLY A 48 21.76 9.99 3.93
C GLY A 48 20.61 9.45 3.09
N ALA A 49 20.46 8.12 3.07
CA ALA A 49 19.38 7.45 2.35
C ALA A 49 18.15 7.27 3.25
N TRP A 50 16.97 7.48 2.68
CA TRP A 50 15.69 7.43 3.39
C TRP A 50 14.71 6.53 2.65
N HIS A 51 14.00 5.69 3.39
CA HIS A 51 12.80 5.04 2.89
C HIS A 51 11.61 5.97 3.09
N VAL A 52 10.86 6.18 2.02
CA VAL A 52 9.80 7.17 1.95
C VAL A 52 8.53 6.50 1.50
N ARG A 53 7.44 6.79 2.21
CA ARG A 53 6.12 6.27 1.87
C ARG A 53 5.07 7.35 1.97
N VAL A 54 4.18 7.42 0.98
CA VAL A 54 3.03 8.32 1.02
C VAL A 54 1.87 7.62 1.72
N ILE A 55 1.30 8.31 2.71
CA ILE A 55 0.09 7.91 3.41
C ILE A 55 -1.08 8.71 2.81
N PRO A 56 -2.05 8.05 2.18
CA PRO A 56 -3.25 8.72 1.70
C PRO A 56 -4.14 9.12 2.87
N SER A 57 -5.02 10.09 2.64
CA SER A 57 -5.95 10.63 3.64
C SER A 57 -6.72 9.57 4.44
N TYR A 58 -7.23 8.53 3.76
CA TYR A 58 -7.99 7.45 4.41
C TYR A 58 -7.14 6.55 5.32
N GLY A 59 -5.82 6.54 5.15
CA GLY A 59 -4.88 5.80 6.01
C GLY A 59 -4.35 6.62 7.19
N ALA A 60 -4.63 7.92 7.22
CA ALA A 60 -4.22 8.83 8.29
C ALA A 60 -5.26 8.79 9.43
N LEU A 61 -5.19 7.76 10.27
CA LEU A 61 -6.18 7.53 11.33
C LEU A 61 -5.78 8.13 12.70
N LYS A 62 -4.55 8.66 12.81
CA LYS A 62 -3.96 9.13 14.06
C LYS A 62 -3.30 10.48 13.85
N ASP A 63 -3.29 11.28 14.91
CA ASP A 63 -2.53 12.52 14.97
C ASP A 63 -1.03 12.25 15.13
N TYR A 64 -0.22 12.93 14.32
CA TYR A 64 1.24 12.88 14.41
C TYR A 64 1.83 14.29 14.43
N VAL A 65 3.07 14.45 14.90
CA VAL A 65 3.78 15.75 14.88
C VAL A 65 4.81 15.75 13.77
N CYS A 66 4.75 16.77 12.91
CA CYS A 66 5.71 16.94 11.84
C CYS A 66 7.03 17.53 12.38
N PRO A 67 8.19 16.90 12.16
CA PRO A 67 9.46 17.42 12.65
C PRO A 67 9.93 18.68 11.91
N GLY A 68 9.52 18.89 10.66
CA GLY A 68 9.94 20.06 9.87
C GLY A 68 9.24 21.39 10.25
N CYS A 69 8.01 21.33 10.77
CA CYS A 69 7.26 22.53 11.17
C CYS A 69 6.71 22.49 12.60
N SER A 70 6.94 21.40 13.32
CA SER A 70 6.41 21.13 14.67
C SER A 70 4.89 21.18 14.79
N GLN A 71 4.17 21.22 13.66
CA GLN A 71 2.70 21.22 13.63
C GLN A 71 2.15 19.80 13.58
N ARG A 72 0.92 19.64 14.07
CA ARG A 72 0.21 18.38 14.06
C ARG A 72 -0.36 18.06 12.68
N ILE A 73 -0.14 16.84 12.22
CA ILE A 73 -0.80 16.23 11.07
C ILE A 73 -2.09 15.61 11.60
N ALA A 74 -3.22 16.21 11.27
CA ALA A 74 -4.53 15.72 11.68
C ALA A 74 -4.89 14.41 10.94
N PRO A 75 -5.76 13.57 11.53
CA PRO A 75 -6.34 12.43 10.83
C PRO A 75 -7.09 12.91 9.57
N GLY A 76 -7.06 12.10 8.51
CA GLY A 76 -7.61 12.45 7.20
C GLY A 76 -6.68 13.29 6.31
N VAL A 77 -5.52 13.72 6.80
CA VAL A 77 -4.55 14.50 6.01
C VAL A 77 -3.54 13.57 5.34
N SER A 78 -3.37 13.71 4.02
CA SER A 78 -2.34 12.99 3.28
C SER A 78 -0.95 13.49 3.68
N HIS A 79 -0.06 12.56 4.02
CA HIS A 79 1.25 12.88 4.57
C HIS A 79 2.29 11.85 4.17
N VAL A 80 3.56 12.09 4.48
CA VAL A 80 4.69 11.22 4.16
C VAL A 80 5.18 10.59 5.45
N VAL A 81 5.51 9.31 5.40
CA VAL A 81 6.25 8.61 6.44
C VAL A 81 7.63 8.32 5.91
N ALA A 82 8.64 8.78 6.62
CA ALA A 82 10.03 8.59 6.27
C ALA A 82 10.82 8.00 7.44
N TRP A 83 11.73 7.08 7.13
CA TRP A 83 12.67 6.50 8.10
C TRP A 83 14.02 6.28 7.42
N ARG A 84 15.10 6.25 8.21
CA ARG A 84 16.45 6.09 7.69
C ARG A 84 16.58 4.72 7.00
N ALA A 85 17.23 4.70 5.84
CA ALA A 85 17.60 3.49 5.11
C ALA A 85 19.06 3.11 5.39
N ASP A 86 19.86 4.04 5.91
CA ASP A 86 21.26 3.82 6.24
C ASP A 86 21.40 3.33 7.69
N GLY A 87 21.71 2.05 7.84
CA GLY A 87 22.07 1.45 9.12
C GLY A 87 22.00 -0.07 9.11
N ALA A 88 22.90 -0.71 9.88
CA ALA A 88 22.88 -2.15 10.16
C ALA A 88 21.75 -2.57 11.12
N ARG A 89 20.60 -1.87 11.08
CA ARG A 89 19.45 -2.10 11.95
C ARG A 89 18.48 -3.06 11.26
N SER A 90 17.86 -3.94 12.05
CA SER A 90 16.81 -4.81 11.55
C SER A 90 15.63 -3.99 11.03
N ASN A 91 14.89 -4.49 10.04
CA ASN A 91 13.72 -3.81 9.46
C ASN A 91 12.73 -3.31 10.53
N ALA A 92 12.49 -4.11 11.58
CA ALA A 92 11.61 -3.74 12.69
C ALA A 92 12.12 -2.52 13.49
N GLN A 93 13.43 -2.38 13.68
CA GLN A 93 14.01 -1.22 14.36
C GLN A 93 13.97 0.04 13.47
N GLN A 94 14.09 -0.13 12.16
CA GLN A 94 13.93 0.98 11.22
C GLN A 94 12.48 1.47 11.16
N GLU A 95 11.51 0.56 11.26
CA GLU A 95 10.08 0.88 11.38
C GLU A 95 9.73 1.64 12.68
N ALA A 96 10.46 1.40 13.77
CA ALA A 96 10.24 2.15 15.01
C ALA A 96 10.65 3.63 14.89
N ASP A 97 11.59 3.96 13.99
CA ASP A 97 12.04 5.36 13.74
C ASP A 97 11.20 6.08 12.67
N ARG A 98 9.98 5.61 12.38
CA ARG A 98 9.11 6.27 11.39
C ARG A 98 8.72 7.67 11.83
N ARG A 99 9.11 8.65 11.02
CA ARG A 99 8.80 10.07 11.20
C ARG A 99 7.72 10.46 10.21
N HIS A 100 6.72 11.19 10.70
CA HIS A 100 5.58 11.65 9.90
C HIS A 100 5.79 13.10 9.48
N TRP A 101 5.69 13.38 8.19
CA TRP A 101 5.93 14.68 7.59
C TRP A 101 4.74 15.12 6.76
N HIS A 102 4.40 16.41 6.77
CA HIS A 102 3.55 16.95 5.71
C HIS A 102 4.23 16.78 4.35
N GLN A 103 3.45 16.57 3.28
CA GLN A 103 3.97 16.47 1.90
C GLN A 103 4.91 17.64 1.55
N ARG A 104 4.49 18.87 1.88
CA ARG A 104 5.27 20.09 1.63
C ARG A 104 6.55 20.15 2.47
N CYS A 105 6.47 19.77 3.74
CA CYS A 105 7.64 19.76 4.64
C CYS A 105 8.66 18.71 4.19
N TRP A 106 8.19 17.54 3.74
CA TRP A 106 9.05 16.52 3.15
C TRP A 106 9.74 17.03 1.90
N ASN A 107 9.01 17.64 0.96
CA ASN A 107 9.62 18.18 -0.25
C ASN A 107 10.66 19.27 0.03
N HIS A 108 10.48 20.09 1.07
CA HIS A 108 11.47 21.09 1.47
C HIS A 108 12.71 20.48 2.14
N HIS A 109 12.51 19.44 2.95
CA HIS A 109 13.60 18.64 3.51
C HIS A 109 14.39 17.94 2.41
N ALA A 110 13.67 17.39 1.43
CA ALA A 110 14.21 16.65 0.30
C ALA A 110 14.93 17.52 -0.73
N GLY A 111 14.46 18.75 -0.93
CA GLY A 111 14.91 19.65 -2.00
C GLY A 111 16.21 20.41 -1.74
N ARG A 112 17.13 19.90 -0.92
CA ARG A 112 18.45 20.50 -0.67
C ARG A 112 19.54 19.46 -0.88
N ALA A 113 19.82 19.17 -2.16
CA ALA A 113 21.06 18.55 -2.62
C ALA A 113 21.90 19.63 -3.30
#